data_AF-X0ZT59-F1
#
_entry.id   AF-X0ZT59-F1
#
_cell.length_a   1.000
_cell.length_b   1.000
_cell.length_c   1.000
_cell.angle_alpha   90.00
_cell.angle_beta   90.00
_cell.angle_gamma   90.00
#
_symmetry.space_group_name_H-M   'P 1'
#
loop_
_entity.id
_entity.type
_entity.pdbx_description
1 polymer ?
#
loop_
_entity_poly.entity_id
_entity_poly.type
_entity_poly.pdbx_seq_one_letter_code
_entity_poly.pdbx_strand_id
1 'polypeptide(L)' 'MIFMVDYIKQLEEEQSKKEIGKFESGDTVEVHQKIIEGTRKRVQVFKSIS' A
#
# COMPACT_ATOMS: atom_id res chain seq x y z
N MET A 1 27.54 10.74 14.13
CA MET A 1 26.43 11.01 13.19
C MET A 1 25.38 9.91 13.36
N ILE A 2 24.47 10.08 14.32
CA ILE A 2 23.46 9.06 14.74
C ILE A 2 22.02 9.54 14.43
N PHE A 3 21.83 10.76 13.94
CA PHE A 3 20.50 11.38 13.78
C PHE A 3 19.71 10.98 12.52
N MET A 4 20.31 10.28 11.56
CA MET A 4 19.64 10.00 10.27
C MET A 4 18.72 8.77 10.29
N VAL A 5 18.96 7.81 11.18
CA VAL A 5 18.18 6.56 11.24
C VAL A 5 16.76 6.79 11.80
N ASP A 6 16.57 7.78 12.67
CA ASP A 6 15.26 8.06 13.28
C ASP A 6 14.34 8.85 12.37
N TYR A 7 14.85 9.84 11.63
CA TYR A 7 13.99 10.73 10.83
C TYR A 7 13.31 10.00 9.66
N ILE A 8 14.02 9.07 9.01
CA ILE A 8 13.45 8.26 7.92
C ILE A 8 12.32 7.38 8.46
N LYS A 9 12.54 6.71 9.62
CA LYS A 9 11.52 5.86 10.25
C LYS A 9 10.28 6.63 10.65
N GLN A 10 10.44 7.83 11.19
CA GLN A 10 9.33 8.70 11.57
C GLN A 10 8.45 9.06 10.36
N LEU A 11 9.07 9.44 9.24
CA LEU A 11 8.35 9.75 8.01
C LEU A 11 7.65 8.51 7.42
N GLU A 12 8.28 7.34 7.48
CA GLU A 12 7.66 6.08 7.04
C GLU A 12 6.44 5.71 7.89
N GLU A 13 6.52 5.89 9.21
CA GLU A 13 5.41 5.61 10.13
C GLU A 13 4.23 6.56 9.89
N GLU A 14 4.49 7.85 9.62
CA GLU A 14 3.47 8.85 9.29
C GLU A 14 2.72 8.53 7.98
N GLN A 15 3.42 7.96 6.99
CA GLN A 15 2.85 7.63 5.67
C GLN A 15 2.31 6.20 5.58
N SER A 16 2.58 5.37 6.58
CA SER A 16 2.13 3.98 6.60
C SER A 16 0.61 3.88 6.75
N LYS A 17 0.01 2.92 6.04
CA LYS A 17 -1.41 2.60 6.21
C LYS A 17 -1.58 1.80 7.50
N LYS A 18 -2.29 2.40 8.47
CA LYS A 18 -2.52 1.78 9.79
C LYS A 18 -3.38 0.51 9.75
N GLU A 19 -4.19 0.36 8.70
CA GLU A 19 -5.07 -0.79 8.50
C GLU A 19 -4.83 -1.40 7.13
N ILE A 20 -4.07 -2.50 7.10
CA ILE A 20 -3.91 -3.39 5.96
C ILE A 20 -4.45 -4.76 6.42
N GLY A 21 -5.30 -5.39 5.62
CA GLY A 21 -5.77 -6.76 5.90
C GLY A 21 -4.57 -7.71 5.98
N LYS A 22 -4.61 -8.67 6.92
CA LYS A 22 -3.57 -9.70 6.99
C LYS A 22 -3.74 -10.66 5.81
N PHE A 23 -2.66 -10.91 5.09
CA PHE A 23 -2.55 -11.93 4.05
C PHE A 23 -1.13 -12.49 4.12
N GLU A 24 -0.98 -13.76 3.78
CA GLU A 24 0.28 -14.48 3.78
C GLU A 24 0.65 -14.90 2.34
N SER A 25 1.92 -15.25 2.13
CA SER A 25 2.35 -15.80 0.84
C SER A 25 1.56 -17.08 0.51
N GLY A 26 1.07 -17.17 -0.72
CA GLY A 26 0.19 -18.23 -1.18
C GLY A 26 -1.31 -17.91 -1.10
N ASP A 27 -1.70 -16.82 -0.42
CA ASP A 27 -3.10 -16.41 -0.38
C ASP A 27 -3.57 -15.88 -1.74
N THR A 28 -4.82 -16.15 -2.09
CA THR A 28 -5.44 -15.47 -3.23
C THR A 28 -5.93 -14.10 -2.81
N VAL A 29 -5.31 -13.05 -3.33
CA VAL A 29 -5.59 -11.65 -3.00
C VAL A 29 -6.23 -10.93 -4.18
N GLU A 30 -7.23 -10.11 -3.89
CA GLU A 30 -7.84 -9.19 -4.84
C GLU A 30 -7.40 -7.76 -4.52
N VAL A 31 -6.64 -7.15 -5.43
CA VAL A 31 -6.09 -5.80 -5.30
C VAL A 31 -6.97 -4.82 -6.04
N HIS A 32 -7.62 -3.92 -5.31
CA HIS A 32 -8.51 -2.89 -5.84
C HIS A 32 -7.74 -1.60 -6.10
N GLN A 33 -7.28 -1.39 -7.33
CA GLN A 33 -6.56 -0.19 -7.71
C GLN A 33 -7.50 0.90 -8.24
N LYS A 34 -7.43 2.08 -7.63
CA LYS A 34 -8.14 3.26 -8.12
C LYS A 34 -7.35 3.93 -9.24
N ILE A 35 -7.93 4.01 -10.42
CA ILE A 35 -7.34 4.66 -11.59
C ILE A 35 -8.07 5.97 -11.86
N ILE A 36 -7.31 7.05 -11.98
CA ILE A 36 -7.80 8.40 -12.26
C ILE A 36 -7.14 8.89 -13.55
N GLU A 37 -7.93 9.06 -14.60
CA GLU A 37 -7.49 9.53 -15.93
C GLU A 37 -8.25 10.82 -16.25
N GLY A 38 -7.60 11.96 -15.98
CA GLY A 38 -8.25 13.28 -16.07
C GLY A 38 -9.47 13.35 -15.15
N THR A 39 -10.65 13.53 -15.74
CA THR A 39 -11.92 13.59 -14.99
C THR A 39 -12.54 12.22 -14.73
N ARG A 40 -12.08 11.15 -15.40
CA ARG A 40 -12.64 9.81 -15.26
C ARG A 40 -11.97 9.06 -14.12
N LYS A 41 -12.76 8.37 -13.30
CA LYS A 41 -12.29 7.55 -12.18
C LYS A 41 -12.91 6.17 -12.27
N ARG A 42 -12.11 5.11 -12.11
CA ARG A 42 -12.56 3.72 -12.02
C ARG A 42 -11.78 2.97 -10.95
N VAL A 43 -12.31 1.82 -10.54
CA VAL A 43 -11.56 0.83 -9.76
C VAL A 43 -11.32 -0.36 -10.67
N GLN A 44 -10.06 -0.78 -10.78
CA GLN A 44 -9.66 -1.98 -11.48
C GLN A 44 -9.20 -3.01 -10.45
N VAL A 45 -9.78 -4.22 -10.51
CA VAL A 45 -9.46 -5.31 -9.59
C VAL A 45 -8.48 -6.26 -10.28
N PHE A 46 -7.39 -6.58 -9.59
CA PHE A 46 -6.42 -7.58 -10.01
C PHE A 46 -6.42 -8.73 -9.01
N LYS A 47 -6.60 -9.96 -9.49
CA LYS A 47 -6.56 -11.17 -8.67
C LYS A 47 -5.25 -11.90 -8.89
N SER A 48 -4.51 -12.17 -7.82
CA SER A 48 -3.24 -12.89 -7.88
C SER A 48 -3.09 -13.81 -6.66
N ILE A 49 -2.15 -14.74 -6.76
CA ILE A 49 -1.60 -15.42 -5.59
C ILE A 49 -0.48 -14.52 -5.03
N SER A 50 -0.52 -14.29 -3.72
CA SER A 50 0.41 -13.47 -2.94
C SER A 50 1.75 -14.13 -2.70
#